data_AF-A0A538IL26-F1
#
_entry.id   AF-A0A538IL26-F1
#
_cell.length_a   1.000
_cell.length_b   1.000
_cell.length_c   1.000
_cell.angle_alpha   90.00
_cell.angle_beta   90.00
_cell.angle_gamma   90.00
#
_symmetry.space_group_name_H-M   'P 1'
#
loop_
_entity.id
_entity.type
_entity.pdbx_description
1 polymer ?
#
loop_
_entity_poly.entity_id
_entity_poly.type
_entity_poly.pdbx_seq_one_letter_code
_entity_poly.pdbx_strand_id
1 'polypeptide(L)' 'MADTVAIVGLGRIGLPLALSFADRGLEVIGVDREPRVLDQVRDGRMPFQE' A
#
# COMPACT_ATOMS: atom_id res chain seq x y z
N MET A 1 4.27 -8.12 -19.41
CA MET A 1 3.75 -6.93 -18.70
C MET A 1 3.13 -7.45 -17.42
N ALA A 2 3.53 -6.92 -16.27
CA ALA A 2 2.81 -7.20 -15.03
C ALA A 2 1.54 -6.34 -15.02
N ASP A 3 0.42 -6.90 -14.56
CA ASP A 3 -0.80 -6.12 -14.38
C ASP A 3 -0.59 -5.11 -13.25
N THR A 4 -0.98 -3.86 -13.47
CA THR A 4 -0.87 -2.78 -12.48
C THR A 4 -2.18 -2.63 -11.72
N VAL A 5 -2.12 -2.60 -10.38
CA VAL A 5 -3.27 -2.43 -9.50
C VAL A 5 -3.12 -1.16 -8.67
N ALA A 6 -4.15 -0.32 -8.67
CA ALA A 6 -4.22 0.84 -7.79
C ALA A 6 -5.09 0.52 -6.57
N ILE A 7 -4.58 0.80 -5.37
CA ILE A 7 -5.32 0.69 -4.11
C ILE A 7 -5.54 2.09 -3.54
N VAL A 8 -6.79 2.50 -3.45
CA VAL A 8 -7.18 3.82 -2.93
C VAL A 8 -7.62 3.67 -1.46
N GLY A 9 -6.85 4.27 -0.56
CA GLY A 9 -6.93 4.13 0.89
C GLY A 9 -5.95 3.09 1.40
N LEU A 10 -4.93 3.51 2.14
CA LEU A 10 -3.87 2.68 2.74
C LEU A 10 -4.07 2.51 4.25
N GLY A 11 -5.32 2.36 4.67
CA GLY A 11 -5.68 2.02 6.04
C GLY A 11 -5.53 0.52 6.33
N ARG A 12 -6.21 0.06 7.39
CA ARG A 12 -6.11 -1.32 7.94
C ARG A 12 -6.45 -2.44 6.97
N ILE A 13 -7.19 -2.16 5.91
CA ILE A 13 -7.58 -3.15 4.89
C ILE A 13 -6.76 -2.95 3.61
N GLY A 14 -6.69 -1.70 3.15
CA GLY A 14 -6.06 -1.40 1.87
C GLY A 14 -4.57 -1.65 1.84
N LEU A 15 -3.82 -1.31 2.89
CA LEU A 15 -2.38 -1.56 2.91
C LEU A 15 -2.04 -3.07 2.94
N PRO A 16 -2.64 -3.91 3.80
CA PRO A 16 -2.41 -5.36 3.73
C PRO A 16 -2.81 -5.98 2.38
N LEU A 17 -3.89 -5.50 1.75
CA LEU A 17 -4.29 -5.94 0.42
C LEU A 17 -3.27 -5.53 -0.67
N ALA A 18 -2.79 -4.28 -0.61
CA ALA A 18 -1.76 -3.78 -1.50
C ALA A 18 -0.48 -4.63 -1.40
N LEU A 19 -0.04 -4.93 -0.16
CA LEU A 19 1.11 -5.79 0.09
C LEU A 19 0.89 -7.22 -0.43
N SER A 20 -0.32 -7.78 -0.27
CA SER A 20 -0.65 -9.12 -0.78
C SER A 20 -0.60 -9.20 -2.31
N PHE A 21 -0.96 -8.13 -3.03
CA PHE A 21 -0.80 -8.07 -4.48
C PHE A 21 0.66 -7.89 -4.89
N ALA A 22 1.41 -7.05 -4.18
CA ALA A 22 2.83 -6.86 -4.43
C ALA A 22 3.62 -8.17 -4.21
N ASP A 23 3.31 -8.94 -3.17
CA ASP A 23 3.90 -10.25 -2.87
C ASP A 23 3.63 -11.29 -3.99
N ARG A 24 2.53 -11.13 -4.72
CA ARG A 24 2.18 -11.94 -5.90
C ARG A 24 2.83 -11.45 -7.21
N GLY A 25 3.68 -10.43 -7.15
CA GLY A 25 4.42 -9.90 -8.30
C GLY A 25 3.65 -8.91 -9.18
N LEU A 26 2.51 -8.37 -8.70
CA LEU A 26 1.82 -7.29 -9.39
C LEU A 26 2.51 -5.94 -9.08
N GLU A 27 2.44 -5.03 -10.03
CA GLU A 27 2.83 -3.63 -9.77
C GLU A 27 1.70 -2.95 -9.01
N VAL A 28 1.99 -2.43 -7.81
CA VAL A 28 0.96 -1.84 -6.94
C VAL A 28 1.20 -0.36 -6.71
N ILE A 29 0.20 0.45 -7.03
CA ILE A 29 0.17 1.89 -6.74
C ILE A 29 -0.73 2.13 -5.52
N GLY A 30 -0.12 2.49 -4.40
CA GLY A 30 -0.85 2.91 -3.20
C GLY A 30 -1.21 4.39 -3.24
N VAL A 31 -2.48 4.73 -3.03
CA VAL A 31 -2.99 6.10 -2.96
C VAL A 31 -3.63 6.33 -1.61
N ASP A 32 -3.18 7.35 -0.88
CA ASP A 32 -3.82 7.81 0.35
C ASP A 32 -3.83 9.34 0.37
N ARG A 33 -4.79 9.92 1.10
CA ARG A 33 -4.90 11.36 1.29
C ARG A 33 -4.01 11.89 2.41
N GLU A 34 -3.59 11.02 3.33
CA GLU A 34 -2.80 11.37 4.51
C GLU A 34 -1.31 11.26 4.20
N PRO A 35 -0.56 12.37 4.09
CA PRO A 35 0.87 12.34 3.78
C PRO A 35 1.67 11.50 4.80
N ARG A 36 1.28 11.53 6.08
CA ARG A 36 1.95 10.75 7.12
C ARG A 36 1.87 9.24 6.88
N VAL A 37 0.79 8.74 6.29
CA VAL A 37 0.67 7.31 5.93
C VAL A 37 1.62 6.99 4.79
N LEU A 38 1.64 7.83 3.74
CA LEU A 38 2.51 7.65 2.59
C LEU A 38 4.00 7.67 2.98
N ASP A 39 4.41 8.60 3.84
CA ASP A 39 5.80 8.72 4.28
C ASP A 39 6.24 7.50 5.09
N GLN A 40 5.40 7.03 6.01
CA GLN A 40 5.70 5.81 6.77
C GLN A 40 5.83 4.57 5.85
N VAL A 41 4.92 4.41 4.89
CA VAL A 41 4.98 3.30 3.92
C VAL A 41 6.23 3.39 3.04
N ARG A 42 6.61 4.59 2.57
CA ARG A 42 7.86 4.81 1.81
C ARG A 42 9.11 4.48 2.63
N ASP A 43 9.06 4.71 3.94
CA ASP A 43 10.13 4.35 4.88
C ASP A 43 10.12 2.86 5.27
N GLY A 44 9.22 2.05 4.71
CA GLY A 44 9.06 0.64 5.08
C GLY A 44 8.53 0.43 6.50
N ARG A 45 7.85 1.44 7.07
CA ARG A 45 7.28 1.41 8.42
C ARG A 45 5.76 1.24 8.36
N MET A 46 5.23 0.44 9.28
CA MET A 46 3.78 0.25 9.39
C MET A 46 3.11 1.53 9.95
N PRO A 47 2.16 2.15 9.24
CA PRO A 47 1.56 3.42 9.66
C PRO A 47 0.55 3.29 10.79
N PHE A 48 0.19 2.07 11.19
CA PHE A 48 -0.72 1.75 12.28
C PHE A 48 -0.27 0.47 13.00
N GLN A 49 -0.81 0.22 14.19
CA GLN A 49 -0.63 -1.06 14.89
C GLN A 49 -1.64 -2.06 14.34
N GLU A 50 -1.18 -3.28 14.05
CA GLU A 50 -2.05 -4.43 13.72
C GLU A 50 -2.66 -5.06 14.97
#